data_AF-T0NFI6-F1
#
_entry.id   AF-T0NFI6-F1
#
_cell.length_a   1.000
_cell.length_b   1.000
_cell.length_c   1.000
_cell.angle_alpha   90.00
_cell.angle_beta   90.00
_cell.angle_gamma   90.00
#
_symmetry.space_group_name_H-M   'P 1'
#
loop_
_entity.id
_entity.type
_entity.pdbx_description
1 polymer ?
#
loop_
_entity_poly.entity_id
_entity_poly.type
_entity_poly.pdbx_seq_one_letter_code
_entity_poly.pdbx_strand_id
1 'polypeptide(L)'
;MKKFFTIFIILLFLSLNTINVIHVSAANTFKEGVYKAADFNFSPTNLYSVQNISPTDDVYLQLFDENQIIIQSIRLTPKSEKFNLISLKPTYRIVIVGNGQVYIS
;
A
#
# COMPACT_ATOMS: atom_id res chain seq x y z
N MET A 1 22.57 51.40 -0.65
CA MET A 1 21.18 50.96 -0.85
C MET A 1 21.03 49.86 -1.90
N LYS A 2 21.62 49.98 -3.11
CA LYS A 2 21.51 48.94 -4.17
C LYS A 2 22.01 47.54 -3.75
N LYS A 3 23.14 47.44 -3.03
CA LYS A 3 23.72 46.16 -2.58
C LYS A 3 22.84 45.39 -1.58
N PHE A 4 22.20 46.09 -0.64
CA PHE A 4 21.29 45.48 0.33
C PHE A 4 20.03 44.93 -0.33
N PHE A 5 19.50 45.65 -1.31
CA PHE A 5 18.33 45.21 -2.08
C PHE A 5 18.63 43.92 -2.87
N THR A 6 19.83 43.81 -3.46
CA THR A 6 20.26 42.59 -4.16
C THR A 6 20.36 41.40 -3.21
N ILE A 7 20.96 41.59 -2.03
CA ILE A 7 21.09 40.52 -1.02
C ILE A 7 19.71 40.07 -0.51
N PHE A 8 18.82 41.03 -0.26
CA PHE A 8 17.45 40.75 0.18
C PHE A 8 16.67 39.93 -0.87
N ILE A 9 16.80 40.27 -2.15
CA ILE A 9 16.16 39.54 -3.24
C ILE A 9 16.69 38.10 -3.32
N ILE A 10 18.00 37.90 -3.18
CA ILE A 10 18.60 36.55 -3.20
C ILE A 10 18.07 35.70 -2.05
N LEU A 11 17.98 36.26 -0.84
CA LEU A 11 17.41 35.58 0.33
C LEU A 11 15.93 35.25 0.15
N LEU A 12 15.16 36.15 -0.47
CA LEU A 12 13.74 35.93 -0.76
C LEU A 12 13.55 34.82 -1.81
N PHE A 13 14.38 34.75 -2.84
CA PHE A 13 14.33 33.64 -3.81
C PHE A 13 14.73 32.31 -3.18
N LEU A 14 15.67 32.31 -2.23
CA LEU A 14 16.05 31.09 -1.50
C LEU A 14 14.92 30.58 -0.61
N SER A 15 14.18 31.46 0.08
CA SER A 15 13.09 31.04 0.99
C SER A 15 11.84 30.51 0.28
N LEU A 16 11.66 30.82 -1.01
CA LEU A 16 10.55 30.33 -1.82
C LEU A 16 10.78 28.92 -2.40
N ASN A 17 11.95 28.31 -2.17
CA ASN A 17 12.18 26.91 -2.53
C ASN A 17 11.40 26.00 -1.58
N THR A 18 10.13 25.78 -1.92
CA THR A 18 9.30 24.77 -1.27
C THR A 18 9.78 23.40 -1.74
N ILE A 19 10.37 22.62 -0.83
CA ILE A 19 10.61 21.20 -1.05
C ILE A 19 9.24 20.54 -1.07
N ASN A 20 8.79 20.10 -2.25
CA ASN A 20 7.62 19.25 -2.37
C ASN A 20 7.94 17.90 -1.74
N VAL A 21 7.67 17.77 -0.44
CA VAL A 21 7.70 16.48 0.24
C VAL A 21 6.52 15.68 -0.30
N ILE A 22 6.79 14.73 -1.17
CA ILE A 22 5.80 13.73 -1.57
C ILE A 22 5.52 12.92 -0.30
N HIS A 23 4.35 13.14 0.30
CA HIS A 23 3.83 12.27 1.33
C HIS A 23 3.55 10.90 0.70
N VAL A 24 4.53 10.00 0.77
CA VAL A 24 4.29 8.57 0.57
C VAL A 24 3.57 8.09 1.83
N SER A 25 2.26 8.30 1.87
CA SER A 25 1.41 7.48 2.72
C SER A 25 1.64 6.04 2.27
N ALA A 26 1.91 5.14 3.22
CA ALA A 26 1.94 3.72 2.92
C ALA A 26 0.55 3.36 2.36
N ALA A 27 0.44 3.35 1.04
CA ALA A 27 -0.79 3.02 0.38
C ALA A 27 -1.04 1.55 0.73
N ASN A 28 -2.08 1.29 1.49
CA ASN A 28 -2.60 -0.05 1.79
C ASN A 28 -3.16 -0.75 0.53
N THR A 29 -2.72 -0.32 -0.65
CA THR A 29 -3.14 -0.77 -1.96
C THR A 29 -1.99 -1.49 -2.62
N PHE A 30 -2.22 -2.75 -2.98
CA PHE A 30 -1.24 -3.66 -3.53
C PHE A 30 -1.67 -4.12 -4.91
N LYS A 31 -0.69 -4.37 -5.78
CA LYS A 31 -0.91 -4.88 -7.14
C LYS A 31 -0.52 -6.35 -7.18
N GLU A 32 -0.52 -6.93 -8.37
CA GLU A 32 0.03 -8.27 -8.60
C GLU A 32 1.44 -8.41 -8.01
N GLY A 33 1.68 -9.52 -7.32
CA GLY A 33 2.95 -9.80 -6.68
C GLY A 33 2.86 -10.77 -5.50
N VAL A 34 4.02 -11.00 -4.89
CA VAL A 34 4.18 -11.84 -3.70
C VAL A 34 4.71 -10.97 -2.57
N TYR A 35 3.96 -10.91 -1.47
CA TYR A 35 4.22 -10.04 -0.33
C TYR A 35 4.35 -10.86 0.94
N LYS A 36 5.31 -10.54 1.82
CA LYS A 36 5.32 -11.12 3.17
C LYS A 36 4.40 -10.31 4.06
N ALA A 37 3.66 -11.00 4.93
CA ALA A 37 2.81 -10.37 5.94
C ALA A 37 3.57 -9.36 6.82
N ALA A 38 4.85 -9.63 7.12
CA ALA A 38 5.73 -8.73 7.87
C ALA A 38 6.10 -7.43 7.14
N ASP A 39 6.02 -7.41 5.80
CA ASP A 39 6.36 -6.21 5.02
C ASP A 39 5.22 -5.18 5.08
N PHE A 40 4.04 -5.63 5.51
CA PHE A 40 2.93 -4.76 5.85
C PHE A 40 3.09 -4.30 7.30
N ASN A 41 2.80 -3.03 7.59
CA ASN A 41 2.72 -2.49 8.95
C ASN A 41 1.46 -3.00 9.70
N PHE A 42 1.20 -4.30 9.63
CA PHE A 42 0.06 -4.96 10.24
C PHE A 42 0.37 -5.32 11.70
N SER A 43 -0.52 -4.95 12.60
CA SER A 43 -0.54 -5.46 13.96
C SER A 43 -0.95 -6.94 13.94
N PRO A 44 -0.17 -7.86 14.54
CA PRO A 44 -0.41 -9.30 14.49
C PRO A 44 -1.70 -9.75 15.18
N THR A 45 -2.35 -8.86 15.95
CA THR A 45 -3.61 -9.13 16.67
C THR A 45 -4.86 -8.64 15.95
N ASN A 46 -4.71 -7.91 14.84
CA ASN A 46 -5.86 -7.36 14.13
C ASN A 46 -6.38 -8.34 13.06
N LEU A 47 -7.70 -8.39 12.93
CA LEU A 47 -8.36 -9.01 11.79
C LEU A 47 -8.29 -8.01 10.64
N TYR A 48 -7.64 -8.42 9.55
CA TYR A 48 -7.51 -7.64 8.33
C TYR A 48 -8.61 -8.00 7.34
N SER A 49 -8.98 -7.05 6.52
CA SER A 49 -9.92 -7.23 5.43
C SER A 49 -9.28 -6.86 4.09
N VAL A 50 -9.68 -7.54 3.03
CA VAL A 50 -9.22 -7.31 1.66
C VAL A 50 -10.38 -6.90 0.78
N GLN A 51 -10.12 -5.99 -0.14
CA GLN A 51 -11.09 -5.50 -1.12
C GLN A 51 -10.41 -5.25 -2.46
N ASN A 52 -11.00 -5.69 -3.56
CA ASN A 52 -10.57 -5.24 -4.89
C ASN A 52 -11.24 -3.90 -5.22
N ILE A 53 -10.44 -2.84 -5.31
CA ILE A 53 -10.88 -1.48 -5.61
C ILE A 53 -10.87 -1.16 -7.11
N SER A 54 -10.36 -2.07 -7.95
CA SER A 54 -10.34 -1.87 -9.39
C SER A 54 -11.73 -1.91 -9.99
N PRO A 55 -11.99 -1.10 -11.05
CA PRO A 55 -13.30 -0.99 -11.65
C PRO A 55 -13.67 -2.15 -12.59
N THR A 56 -12.68 -2.84 -13.14
CA THR A 56 -12.84 -3.74 -14.30
C THR A 56 -12.29 -5.14 -14.09
N ASP A 57 -11.12 -5.24 -13.45
CA ASP A 57 -10.37 -6.49 -13.39
C ASP A 57 -10.65 -7.27 -12.11
N ASP A 58 -10.87 -8.58 -12.27
CA ASP A 58 -10.86 -9.52 -11.16
C ASP A 58 -9.44 -9.68 -10.59
N VAL A 59 -9.37 -9.97 -9.29
CA VAL A 59 -8.11 -10.27 -8.62
C VAL A 59 -8.26 -11.57 -7.84
N TYR A 60 -7.28 -12.46 -7.96
CA TYR A 60 -7.15 -13.63 -7.11
C TYR A 60 -6.14 -13.37 -6.00
N LEU A 61 -6.59 -13.58 -4.77
CA LEU A 61 -5.75 -13.49 -3.58
C LEU A 61 -5.59 -14.89 -2.98
N GLN A 62 -4.36 -15.26 -2.67
CA GLN A 62 -4.01 -16.48 -1.97
C GLN A 62 -3.12 -16.14 -0.77
N LEU A 63 -3.42 -16.80 0.36
CA LEU A 63 -2.65 -16.68 1.58
C LEU A 63 -1.96 -18.01 1.86
N PHE A 64 -0.66 -17.94 2.13
CA PHE A 64 0.22 -19.07 2.40
C PHE A 64 0.76 -18.98 3.82
N ASP A 65 0.80 -20.12 4.52
CA ASP A 65 1.40 -20.23 5.87
C ASP A 65 2.94 -20.30 5.84
N GLU A 66 3.56 -20.51 7.01
CA GLU A 66 5.01 -20.71 7.14
C GLU A 66 5.58 -21.87 6.29
N ASN A 67 4.76 -22.88 5.98
CA ASN A 67 5.15 -24.07 5.23
C ASN A 67 4.81 -23.95 3.73
N GLN A 68 4.41 -22.75 3.28
CA GLN A 68 3.98 -22.49 1.91
C GLN A 68 2.72 -23.29 1.51
N ILE A 69 1.86 -23.60 2.48
CA ILE A 69 0.57 -24.24 2.26
C ILE A 69 -0.49 -23.14 2.11
N ILE A 70 -1.34 -23.26 1.08
CA ILE A 70 -2.47 -22.34 0.88
C ILE A 70 -3.49 -22.57 2.00
N ILE A 71 -3.72 -21.53 2.81
CA ILE A 71 -4.66 -21.54 3.93
C ILE A 71 -5.92 -20.72 3.65
N GLN A 72 -5.87 -19.80 2.67
CA GLN A 72 -7.04 -19.06 2.22
C GLN A 72 -6.87 -18.70 0.73
N SER A 73 -7.95 -18.80 -0.05
CA SER A 73 -7.99 -18.33 -1.44
C SER A 73 -9.31 -17.64 -1.70
N ILE A 74 -9.26 -16.45 -2.30
CA ILE A 74 -10.41 -15.58 -2.52
C ILE A 74 -10.32 -15.03 -3.94
N ARG A 75 -11.42 -15.11 -4.69
CA ARG A 75 -11.62 -14.34 -5.92
C ARG A 75 -12.32 -13.05 -5.56
N LEU A 76 -11.68 -11.91 -5.81
CA LEU A 76 -12.22 -10.58 -5.58
C LEU A 76 -12.69 -9.99 -6.93
N THR A 77 -14.01 -9.90 -7.11
CA THR A 77 -14.62 -9.24 -8.28
C THR A 77 -14.31 -7.73 -8.28
N PRO A 78 -14.50 -7.01 -9.39
CA PRO A 78 -14.21 -5.59 -9.46
C PRO A 78 -15.13 -4.85 -8.49
N LYS A 79 -14.59 -3.88 -7.75
CA LYS A 79 -15.30 -3.17 -6.66
C LYS A 79 -16.01 -4.11 -5.70
N SER A 80 -15.33 -5.18 -5.30
CA SER A 80 -15.88 -6.17 -4.36
C SER A 80 -16.19 -5.57 -2.99
N GLU A 81 -16.99 -6.29 -2.20
CA GLU A 81 -17.10 -6.03 -0.77
C GLU A 81 -15.79 -6.39 -0.03
N LYS A 82 -15.71 -6.03 1.25
CA LYS A 82 -14.58 -6.39 2.10
C LYS A 82 -14.71 -7.84 2.55
N PHE A 83 -13.66 -8.62 2.35
CA PHE A 83 -13.55 -9.99 2.84
C PHE A 83 -12.53 -10.07 3.97
N ASN A 84 -12.89 -10.73 5.07
CA ASN A 84 -11.98 -10.91 6.19
C ASN A 84 -10.90 -11.94 5.83
N LEU A 85 -9.65 -11.56 6.08
CA LEU A 85 -8.52 -12.46 6.14
C LEU A 85 -8.50 -13.17 7.49
N ILE A 86 -7.95 -14.38 7.49
CA ILE A 86 -7.52 -15.01 8.72
C ILE A 86 -6.36 -14.22 9.36
N SER A 87 -6.16 -14.40 10.66
CA SER A 87 -5.10 -13.71 11.41
C SER A 87 -3.74 -13.95 10.74
N LEU A 88 -3.07 -12.86 10.35
CA LEU A 88 -1.81 -12.91 9.63
C LEU A 88 -0.64 -13.03 10.60
N LYS A 89 0.13 -14.12 10.50
CA LYS A 89 1.45 -14.18 11.15
C LYS A 89 2.49 -13.48 10.27
N PRO A 90 3.55 -12.87 10.83
CA PRO A 90 4.59 -12.19 10.05
C PRO A 90 5.26 -13.05 8.96
N THR A 91 5.30 -14.37 9.17
CA THR A 91 5.89 -15.35 8.24
C THR A 91 5.01 -15.67 7.03
N TYR A 92 3.71 -15.36 7.08
CA TYR A 92 2.77 -15.68 6.01
C TYR A 92 3.09 -14.89 4.75
N ARG A 93 2.62 -15.41 3.61
CA ARG A 93 2.74 -14.73 2.32
C ARG A 93 1.39 -14.52 1.67
N ILE A 94 1.18 -13.34 1.13
CA ILE A 94 0.03 -12.98 0.32
C ILE A 94 0.48 -12.95 -1.13
N VAL A 95 -0.20 -13.71 -1.98
CA VAL A 95 -0.01 -13.71 -3.43
C VAL A 95 -1.24 -13.07 -4.06
N ILE A 96 -1.01 -12.05 -4.86
CA ILE A 96 -2.04 -11.33 -5.59
C ILE A 96 -1.77 -11.58 -7.07
N VAL A 97 -2.78 -12.05 -7.81
CA VAL A 97 -2.71 -12.35 -9.23
C VAL A 97 -3.82 -11.60 -9.97
N GLY A 98 -3.46 -10.92 -11.06
CA GLY A 98 -4.37 -10.14 -11.90
C GLY A 98 -4.05 -8.65 -11.97
N ASN A 99 -4.66 -7.95 -12.92
CA ASN A 99 -4.35 -6.54 -13.24
C ASN A 99 -5.00 -5.52 -12.30
N GLY A 100 -5.69 -5.98 -11.24
CA GLY A 100 -6.40 -5.13 -10.32
C GLY A 100 -5.54 -4.57 -9.18
N GLN A 101 -6.21 -3.87 -8.25
CA GLN A 101 -5.63 -3.26 -7.07
C GLN A 101 -6.40 -3.75 -5.83
N VAL A 102 -5.67 -4.31 -4.87
CA VAL A 102 -6.23 -4.82 -3.62
C VAL A 102 -5.93 -3.87 -2.48
N TYR A 103 -6.97 -3.38 -1.83
CA TYR A 103 -6.86 -2.61 -0.60
C TYR A 103 -6.95 -3.54 0.61
N ILE A 104 -6.03 -3.37 1.59
CA ILE A 104 -5.97 -4.16 2.81
C ILE A 104 -6.10 -3.24 4.04
N SER A 105 -7.12 -3.45 4.88
CA SER A 105 -7.36 -2.64 6.11
C SER A 105 -7.75 -3.47 7.30
#